data_AF-A0AAX2UJ25-F1
#
_entry.id   AF-A0AAX2UJ25-F1
#
_cell.length_a   1.000
_cell.length_b   1.000
_cell.length_c   1.000
_cell.angle_alpha   90.00
_cell.angle_beta   90.00
_cell.angle_gamma   90.00
#
_symmetry.space_group_name_H-M   'P 1'
#
loop_
_entity.id
_entity.type
_entity.pdbx_description
1 polymer ?
#
loop_
_entity_poly.entity_id
_entity_poly.type
_entity_poly.pdbx_seq_one_letter_code
_entity_poly.pdbx_strand_id
1 'polypeptide(L)'
;MKFLVIFCFLPLMLLANVYEEFSDFAYEKRAGGNFNLSEVRLVDYYKNKKFCLQMIVSSKEVSILKSSLECEKLAKDKSFLEFLNRDFLNLYHKDINALKKELEALKKVMRDIMVHYKLWLKFDENMIKEPNLSILNLNQDGGTLLYKINNQACVGIELFKEEKAKMKIYGIENLDKECKFFISSPAFKELSYSESGFRLYVLE
;
A
#
# COMPACT_ATOMS: atom_id res chain seq x y z
N MET A 1 34.41 -3.91 36.15
CA MET A 1 33.44 -4.87 35.55
C MET A 1 32.11 -4.14 35.39
N LYS A 2 31.44 -4.29 34.24
CA LYS A 2 30.10 -3.72 33.88
C LYS A 2 30.14 -2.23 33.46
N PHE A 3 29.56 -1.76 32.35
CA PHE A 3 28.65 -2.29 31.33
C PHE A 3 29.03 -1.68 29.97
N LEU A 4 29.27 -2.53 28.97
CA LEU A 4 29.49 -2.15 27.58
C LEU A 4 28.39 -2.83 26.76
N VAL A 5 27.18 -2.26 26.76
CA VAL A 5 26.07 -2.72 25.89
C VAL A 5 25.12 -1.56 25.64
N ILE A 6 25.38 -0.69 24.66
CA ILE A 6 24.34 0.01 23.90
C ILE A 6 24.89 0.30 22.51
N PHE A 7 24.84 -0.67 21.58
CA PHE A 7 24.92 -0.38 20.14
C PHE A 7 24.43 -1.58 19.34
N CYS A 8 23.11 -1.80 19.27
CA CYS A 8 22.51 -2.72 18.29
C CYS A 8 20.99 -2.51 18.16
N PHE A 9 20.55 -1.42 17.52
CA PHE A 9 19.17 -1.32 17.02
C PHE A 9 19.04 -0.52 15.70
N LEU A 10 20.13 -0.32 14.94
CA LEU A 10 20.09 0.47 13.70
C LEU A 10 20.07 -0.27 12.34
N PRO A 11 20.14 -1.61 12.20
CA PRO A 11 20.04 -2.23 10.87
C PRO A 11 18.60 -2.58 10.43
N LEU A 12 17.60 -2.55 11.31
CA LEU A 12 16.21 -2.94 10.98
C LEU A 12 15.45 -1.88 10.16
N MET A 13 15.73 -0.59 10.37
CA MET A 13 15.02 0.52 9.69
C MET A 13 15.39 0.65 8.20
N LEU A 14 16.59 0.22 7.80
CA LEU A 14 17.05 0.28 6.41
C LEU A 14 16.44 -0.81 5.51
N LEU A 15 15.94 -1.90 6.10
CA LEU A 15 15.30 -3.00 5.38
C LEU A 15 13.82 -2.69 5.09
N ALA A 16 13.12 -2.02 6.02
CA ALA A 16 11.72 -1.60 5.82
C ALA A 16 11.55 -0.75 4.56
N ASN A 17 12.46 0.20 4.33
CA ASN A 17 12.43 1.09 3.18
C ASN A 17 12.65 0.35 1.83
N VAL A 18 13.47 -0.71 1.85
CA VAL A 18 13.72 -1.54 0.65
C VAL A 18 12.50 -2.40 0.31
N TYR A 19 11.87 -3.02 1.31
CA TYR A 19 10.64 -3.80 1.08
C TYR A 19 9.50 -2.93 0.56
N GLU A 20 9.42 -1.70 1.04
CA GLU A 20 8.45 -0.72 0.59
C GLU A 20 8.68 -0.30 -0.87
N GLU A 21 9.91 0.07 -1.24
CA GLU A 21 10.28 0.41 -2.62
C GLU A 21 10.05 -0.77 -3.59
N PHE A 22 10.32 -2.00 -3.16
CA PHE A 22 10.09 -3.20 -3.98
C PHE A 22 8.61 -3.52 -4.17
N SER A 23 7.80 -3.34 -3.13
CA SER A 23 6.34 -3.44 -3.22
C SER A 23 5.83 -2.42 -4.23
N ASP A 24 6.27 -1.17 -4.12
CA ASP A 24 5.85 -0.08 -4.99
C ASP A 24 6.24 -0.33 -6.46
N PHE A 25 7.45 -0.86 -6.71
CA PHE A 25 7.88 -1.26 -8.05
C PHE A 25 7.02 -2.39 -8.64
N ALA A 26 6.69 -3.42 -7.85
CA ALA A 26 5.86 -4.54 -8.30
C ALA A 26 4.46 -4.06 -8.74
N TYR A 27 3.92 -3.07 -8.05
CA TYR A 27 2.65 -2.44 -8.37
C TYR A 27 2.66 -1.66 -9.68
N GLU A 28 3.73 -0.91 -9.94
CA GLU A 28 3.79 0.01 -11.07
C GLU A 28 4.29 -0.66 -12.37
N LYS A 29 4.87 -1.87 -12.30
CA LYS A 29 5.40 -2.62 -13.45
C LYS A 29 6.33 -1.76 -14.34
N ARG A 30 7.09 -0.82 -13.77
CA ARG A 30 8.00 0.07 -14.52
C ARG A 30 9.01 -0.79 -15.26
N ALA A 31 8.85 -0.94 -16.57
CA ALA A 31 9.69 -1.81 -17.36
C ALA A 31 11.08 -1.17 -17.54
N GLY A 32 12.11 -1.81 -16.99
CA GLY A 32 13.48 -1.59 -17.40
C GLY A 32 13.74 -2.32 -18.71
N GLY A 33 13.56 -1.62 -19.84
CA GLY A 33 13.90 -2.12 -21.18
C GLY A 33 12.97 -3.21 -21.76
N ASN A 34 12.63 -3.06 -23.04
CA ASN A 34 11.78 -3.99 -23.78
C ASN A 34 12.49 -5.32 -24.04
N PHE A 35 12.14 -6.37 -23.27
CA PHE A 35 12.36 -7.75 -23.68
C PHE A 35 11.02 -8.48 -23.73
N ASN A 36 10.67 -8.97 -24.93
CA ASN A 36 9.43 -9.66 -25.21
C ASN A 36 9.71 -11.18 -25.25
N LEU A 37 9.72 -11.80 -24.06
CA LEU A 37 9.56 -13.25 -23.87
C LEU A 37 8.54 -13.40 -22.76
N SER A 38 7.39 -13.96 -23.09
CA SER A 38 6.09 -13.81 -22.44
C SER A 38 5.95 -14.19 -20.97
N GLU A 39 7.02 -14.54 -20.25
CA GLU A 39 6.96 -14.89 -18.82
C GLU A 39 8.16 -14.42 -18.00
N VAL A 40 9.11 -13.70 -18.59
CA VAL A 40 10.37 -13.36 -17.93
C VAL A 40 10.63 -11.86 -18.09
N ARG A 41 10.64 -11.11 -16.99
CA ARG A 41 10.94 -9.67 -17.00
C ARG A 41 12.22 -9.36 -16.25
N LEU A 42 13.02 -8.49 -16.86
CA LEU A 42 14.18 -7.89 -16.22
C LEU A 42 13.71 -6.70 -15.37
N VAL A 43 14.15 -6.65 -14.13
CA VAL A 43 13.80 -5.60 -13.17
C VAL A 43 15.07 -5.00 -12.59
N ASP A 44 15.25 -3.71 -12.79
CA ASP A 44 16.32 -2.94 -12.17
C ASP A 44 15.78 -2.24 -10.92
N TYR A 45 16.34 -2.57 -9.77
CA TYR A 45 16.10 -1.92 -8.49
C TYR A 45 17.19 -0.88 -8.22
N TYR A 46 16.76 0.33 -7.86
CA TYR A 46 17.62 1.46 -7.56
C TYR A 46 17.44 1.86 -6.11
N LYS A 47 18.56 1.97 -5.39
CA LYS A 47 18.60 2.46 -4.00
C LYS A 47 19.25 3.84 -3.99
N ASN A 48 18.59 4.84 -3.39
CA ASN A 48 19.08 6.23 -3.39
C ASN A 48 19.42 6.76 -4.81
N LYS A 49 18.58 6.43 -5.81
CA LYS A 49 18.78 6.77 -7.24
C LYS A 49 20.03 6.14 -7.89
N LYS A 50 20.72 5.21 -7.23
CA LYS A 50 21.84 4.44 -7.80
C LYS A 50 21.41 3.00 -8.06
N PHE A 51 21.94 2.42 -9.13
CA PHE A 51 21.69 1.02 -9.46
C PHE A 51 22.13 0.11 -8.30
N CYS A 52 21.25 -0.79 -7.88
CA CYS A 52 21.47 -1.69 -6.75
C CYS A 52 21.40 -3.15 -7.16
N LEU A 53 20.26 -3.60 -7.72
CA LEU A 53 20.07 -4.98 -8.16
C LEU A 53 19.45 -5.02 -9.56
N GLN A 54 19.82 -6.03 -10.34
CA GLN A 54 19.09 -6.45 -11.53
C GLN A 54 18.58 -7.86 -11.28
N MET A 55 17.29 -8.07 -11.50
CA MET A 55 16.61 -9.34 -11.24
C MET A 55 15.90 -9.81 -12.49
N ILE A 56 15.81 -11.13 -12.61
CA ILE A 56 14.85 -11.79 -13.48
C ILE A 56 13.64 -12.17 -12.62
N VAL A 57 12.47 -11.75 -13.05
CA VAL A 57 11.19 -12.17 -12.50
C VAL A 57 10.53 -13.09 -13.51
N SER A 58 10.38 -14.37 -13.14
CA SER A 58 9.68 -15.38 -13.94
C SER A 58 8.27 -15.65 -13.38
N SER A 59 7.53 -16.61 -13.97
CA SER A 59 6.27 -17.09 -13.43
C SER A 59 6.40 -17.84 -12.08
N LYS A 60 7.58 -18.35 -11.73
CA LYS A 60 7.79 -19.26 -10.59
C LYS A 60 8.81 -18.79 -9.56
N GLU A 61 9.72 -17.91 -9.96
CA GLU A 61 10.82 -17.47 -9.11
C GLU A 61 11.35 -16.10 -9.52
N VAL A 62 12.00 -15.45 -8.56
CA VAL A 62 12.82 -14.25 -8.77
C VAL A 62 14.27 -14.60 -8.51
N SER A 63 15.11 -14.34 -9.51
CA SER A 63 16.56 -14.59 -9.43
C SER A 63 17.31 -13.27 -9.58
N ILE A 64 18.31 -13.04 -8.74
CA ILE A 64 19.20 -11.88 -8.85
C ILE A 64 20.26 -12.18 -9.91
N LEU A 65 20.31 -11.38 -10.97
CA LEU A 65 21.31 -11.48 -12.03
C LEU A 65 22.58 -10.71 -11.70
N LYS A 66 22.43 -9.51 -11.16
CA LYS A 66 23.54 -8.59 -10.92
C LYS A 66 23.27 -7.77 -9.67
N SER A 67 24.31 -7.54 -8.89
CA SER A 67 24.28 -6.64 -7.74
C SER A 67 25.41 -5.63 -7.83
N SER A 68 25.16 -4.40 -7.40
CA SER A 68 26.23 -3.44 -7.11
C SER A 68 26.94 -3.84 -5.80
N LEU A 69 28.14 -3.30 -5.58
CA LEU A 69 28.92 -3.52 -4.35
C LEU A 69 28.13 -3.14 -3.09
N GLU A 70 27.33 -2.07 -3.16
CA GLU A 70 26.51 -1.60 -2.03
C GLU A 70 25.38 -2.59 -1.67
N CYS A 71 24.98 -3.44 -2.61
CA CYS A 71 23.83 -4.34 -2.48
C CYS A 71 24.20 -5.83 -2.46
N GLU A 72 25.50 -6.17 -2.47
CA GLU A 72 25.96 -7.55 -2.49
C GLU A 72 25.54 -8.34 -1.23
N LYS A 73 25.55 -7.67 -0.06
CA LYS A 73 25.06 -8.27 1.19
C LYS A 73 23.56 -8.57 1.13
N LEU A 74 22.78 -7.65 0.57
CA LEU A 74 21.34 -7.82 0.40
C LEU A 74 21.04 -8.96 -0.59
N ALA A 75 21.81 -9.05 -1.68
CA ALA A 75 21.63 -10.10 -2.69
C ALA A 75 21.87 -11.52 -2.14
N LYS A 76 22.61 -11.66 -1.04
CA LYS A 76 22.90 -12.94 -0.37
C LYS A 76 22.05 -13.16 0.88
N ASP A 77 21.20 -12.20 1.24
CA ASP A 77 20.38 -12.28 2.44
C ASP A 77 19.22 -13.27 2.26
N LYS A 78 19.13 -14.28 3.13
CA LYS A 78 18.13 -15.34 3.02
C LYS A 78 16.71 -14.81 3.16
N SER A 79 16.47 -13.92 4.13
CA SER A 79 15.15 -13.33 4.34
C SER A 79 14.70 -12.50 3.14
N PHE A 80 15.60 -11.76 2.51
CA PHE A 80 15.32 -11.00 1.30
C PHE A 80 14.99 -11.91 0.12
N LEU A 81 15.75 -12.99 -0.07
CA LEU A 81 15.48 -13.99 -1.12
C LEU A 81 14.14 -14.70 -0.91
N GLU A 82 13.78 -15.03 0.33
CA GLU A 82 12.46 -15.58 0.68
C GLU A 82 11.34 -14.58 0.40
N PHE A 83 11.51 -13.31 0.74
CA PHE A 83 10.57 -12.25 0.41
C PHE A 83 10.38 -12.13 -1.12
N LEU A 84 11.48 -12.11 -1.89
CA LEU A 84 11.44 -12.00 -3.35
C LEU A 84 10.65 -13.15 -3.98
N ASN A 85 10.92 -14.38 -3.56
CA ASN A 85 10.32 -15.58 -4.15
C ASN A 85 8.93 -15.89 -3.60
N ARG A 86 8.50 -15.25 -2.51
CA ARG A 86 7.17 -15.46 -1.93
C ARG A 86 6.30 -14.23 -2.09
N ASP A 87 6.56 -13.19 -1.30
CA ASP A 87 5.62 -12.07 -1.15
C ASP A 87 5.67 -11.17 -2.39
N PHE A 88 6.87 -10.84 -2.89
CA PHE A 88 7.03 -10.06 -4.12
C PHE A 88 6.52 -10.80 -5.35
N LEU A 89 6.87 -12.09 -5.52
CA LEU A 89 6.41 -12.87 -6.68
C LEU A 89 4.88 -13.00 -6.71
N ASN A 90 4.25 -13.24 -5.55
CA ASN A 90 2.79 -13.26 -5.42
C ASN A 90 2.15 -11.91 -5.77
N LEU A 91 2.76 -10.81 -5.33
CA LEU A 91 2.33 -9.44 -5.68
C LEU A 91 2.44 -9.21 -7.19
N TYR A 92 3.56 -9.59 -7.78
CA TYR A 92 3.90 -9.35 -9.18
C TYR A 92 2.91 -10.01 -10.14
N HIS A 93 2.48 -11.23 -9.83
CA HIS A 93 1.52 -12.00 -10.62
C HIS A 93 0.06 -11.74 -10.27
N LYS A 94 -0.21 -10.95 -9.22
CA LYS A 94 -1.59 -10.64 -8.83
C LYS A 94 -2.27 -9.82 -9.92
N ASP A 95 -3.55 -10.11 -10.16
CA ASP A 95 -4.35 -9.36 -11.13
C ASP A 95 -4.53 -7.91 -10.65
N ILE A 96 -3.75 -7.01 -11.25
CA ILE A 96 -3.83 -5.57 -11.01
C ILE A 96 -5.23 -5.03 -11.32
N ASN A 97 -6.01 -5.69 -12.19
CA ASN A 97 -7.36 -5.24 -12.50
C ASN A 97 -8.30 -5.37 -11.30
N ALA A 98 -8.17 -6.43 -10.49
CA ALA A 98 -8.93 -6.56 -9.25
C ALA A 98 -8.61 -5.43 -8.27
N LEU A 99 -7.31 -5.11 -8.10
CA LEU A 99 -6.88 -4.01 -7.26
C LEU A 99 -7.36 -2.64 -7.76
N LYS A 100 -7.28 -2.41 -9.08
CA LYS A 100 -7.81 -1.19 -9.70
C LYS A 100 -9.31 -1.05 -9.48
N LYS A 101 -10.07 -2.15 -9.60
CA LYS A 101 -11.52 -2.14 -9.33
C LYS A 101 -11.82 -1.75 -7.88
N GLU A 102 -11.12 -2.34 -6.91
CA GLU A 102 -11.29 -1.99 -5.50
C GLU A 102 -10.91 -0.54 -5.21
N LEU A 103 -9.83 -0.04 -5.82
CA LEU A 103 -9.41 1.35 -5.65
C LEU A 103 -10.43 2.33 -6.23
N GLU A 104 -10.98 2.04 -7.41
CA GLU A 104 -12.03 2.88 -8.01
C GLU A 104 -13.34 2.83 -7.23
N ALA A 105 -13.70 1.67 -6.67
CA ALA A 105 -14.84 1.54 -5.75
C ALA A 105 -14.64 2.38 -4.48
N LEU A 106 -13.45 2.34 -3.87
CA LEU A 106 -13.13 3.18 -2.70
C LEU A 106 -13.19 4.68 -3.04
N LYS A 107 -12.62 5.11 -4.18
CA LYS A 107 -12.70 6.51 -4.63
C LYS A 107 -14.14 6.95 -4.89
N LYS A 108 -14.98 6.06 -5.43
CA LYS A 108 -16.41 6.32 -5.61
C LYS A 108 -17.09 6.52 -4.27
N VAL A 109 -16.82 5.69 -3.25
CA VAL A 109 -17.32 5.88 -1.89
C VAL A 109 -16.92 7.25 -1.33
N MET A 110 -15.64 7.61 -1.44
CA MET A 110 -15.13 8.91 -0.99
C MET A 110 -15.87 10.08 -1.66
N ARG A 111 -16.10 9.98 -2.98
CA ARG A 111 -16.85 10.98 -3.74
C ARG A 111 -18.31 11.05 -3.32
N ASP A 112 -18.96 9.91 -3.12
CA ASP A 112 -20.37 9.86 -2.73
C ASP A 112 -20.59 10.50 -1.35
N ILE A 113 -19.70 10.25 -0.39
CA ILE A 113 -19.68 10.93 0.92
C ILE A 113 -19.52 12.45 0.75
N MET A 114 -18.54 12.88 -0.06
CA MET A 114 -18.27 14.29 -0.29
C MET A 114 -19.47 15.01 -0.93
N VAL A 115 -20.07 14.41 -1.96
CA VAL A 115 -21.26 14.96 -2.63
C VAL A 115 -22.44 15.01 -1.68
N HIS A 116 -22.67 13.95 -0.90
CA HIS A 116 -23.76 13.94 0.08
C HIS A 116 -23.59 15.04 1.11
N TYR A 117 -22.41 15.15 1.71
CA TYR A 117 -22.13 16.20 2.69
C TYR A 117 -22.30 17.59 2.09
N LYS A 118 -21.83 17.83 0.86
CA LYS A 118 -22.00 19.12 0.17
C LYS A 118 -23.46 19.51 -0.04
N LEU A 119 -24.32 18.54 -0.34
CA LEU A 119 -25.75 18.78 -0.59
C LEU A 119 -26.55 19.00 0.71
N TRP A 120 -26.23 18.25 1.77
CA TRP A 120 -27.06 18.19 2.97
C TRP A 120 -26.41 18.79 4.22
N LEU A 121 -25.12 19.11 4.18
CA LEU A 121 -24.29 19.64 5.27
C LEU A 121 -24.32 18.81 6.56
N LYS A 122 -24.59 17.51 6.43
CA LYS A 122 -24.62 16.53 7.52
C LYS A 122 -24.16 15.16 7.02
N PHE A 123 -23.67 14.34 7.94
CA PHE A 123 -23.48 12.92 7.71
C PHE A 123 -24.71 12.14 8.17
N ASP A 124 -25.16 11.20 7.34
CA ASP A 124 -26.20 10.23 7.70
C ASP A 124 -26.08 8.96 6.83
N GLU A 125 -26.84 7.93 7.18
CA GLU A 125 -26.75 6.62 6.55
C GLU A 125 -27.09 6.64 5.04
N ASN A 126 -27.79 7.67 4.55
CA ASN A 126 -28.17 7.76 3.13
C ASN A 126 -26.98 7.99 2.19
N MET A 127 -25.82 8.39 2.74
CA MET A 127 -24.59 8.49 1.95
C MET A 127 -24.02 7.12 1.56
N ILE A 128 -24.47 6.04 2.21
CA ILE A 128 -23.97 4.68 2.01
C ILE A 128 -24.73 4.01 0.87
N LYS A 129 -24.09 3.96 -0.29
CA LYS A 129 -24.61 3.31 -1.50
C LYS A 129 -23.84 2.07 -1.90
N GLU A 130 -22.66 1.88 -1.31
CA GLU A 130 -21.75 0.79 -1.65
C GLU A 130 -21.92 -0.38 -0.68
N PRO A 131 -22.26 -1.60 -1.15
CA PRO A 131 -22.47 -2.76 -0.29
C PRO A 131 -21.24 -3.15 0.54
N ASN A 132 -20.04 -2.83 0.07
CA ASN A 132 -18.79 -3.10 0.77
C ASN A 132 -18.52 -2.12 1.92
N LEU A 133 -19.36 -1.10 2.11
CA LEU A 133 -19.23 -0.11 3.17
C LEU A 133 -20.12 -0.48 4.36
N SER A 134 -19.58 -0.46 5.56
CA SER A 134 -20.31 -0.71 6.80
C SER A 134 -20.11 0.43 7.79
N ILE A 135 -21.12 0.74 8.59
CA ILE A 135 -21.03 1.75 9.65
C ILE A 135 -20.47 1.09 10.90
N LEU A 136 -19.37 1.63 11.43
CA LEU A 136 -18.93 1.32 12.79
C LEU A 136 -19.61 2.26 13.79
N ASN A 137 -19.58 3.56 13.49
CA ASN A 137 -20.35 4.58 14.18
C ASN A 137 -20.64 5.74 13.22
N LEU A 138 -21.77 6.42 13.40
CA LEU A 138 -22.11 7.59 12.60
C LEU A 138 -23.10 8.49 13.35
N ASN A 139 -22.83 9.78 13.37
CA ASN A 139 -23.73 10.83 13.79
C ASN A 139 -23.60 12.04 12.84
N GLN A 140 -24.31 13.13 13.11
CA GLN A 140 -24.29 14.31 12.25
C GLN A 140 -22.94 15.03 12.19
N ASP A 141 -22.11 14.89 13.22
CA ASP A 141 -20.80 15.53 13.36
C ASP A 141 -19.65 14.67 12.83
N GLY A 142 -19.91 13.39 12.54
CA GLY A 142 -18.92 12.49 12.00
C GLY A 142 -19.16 11.03 12.35
N GLY A 143 -18.15 10.22 12.08
CA GLY A 143 -18.13 8.81 12.47
C GLY A 143 -17.06 8.02 11.74
N THR A 144 -17.14 6.70 11.88
CA THR A 144 -16.21 5.76 11.27
C THR A 144 -16.98 4.77 10.41
N LEU A 145 -16.58 4.68 9.15
CA LEU A 145 -17.04 3.67 8.21
C LEU A 145 -15.91 2.69 7.92
N LEU A 146 -16.28 1.45 7.62
CA LEU A 146 -15.37 0.37 7.30
C LEU A 146 -15.64 -0.09 5.87
N TYR A 147 -14.66 0.09 4.99
CA TYR A 147 -14.71 -0.48 3.65
C TYR A 147 -14.10 -1.88 3.67
N LYS A 148 -14.87 -2.84 3.18
CA LYS A 148 -14.57 -4.26 3.22
C LYS A 148 -14.08 -4.76 1.87
N ILE A 149 -13.04 -5.58 1.88
CA ILE A 149 -12.62 -6.41 0.73
C ILE A 149 -12.73 -7.84 1.20
N ASN A 150 -13.34 -8.71 0.39
CA ASN A 150 -13.60 -10.10 0.75
C ASN A 150 -14.31 -10.25 2.12
N ASN A 151 -15.29 -9.37 2.38
CA ASN A 151 -16.05 -9.30 3.63
C ASN A 151 -15.23 -9.00 4.91
N GLN A 152 -13.94 -8.65 4.78
CA GLN A 152 -13.06 -8.23 5.88
C GLN A 152 -12.86 -6.71 5.84
N ALA A 153 -12.90 -6.05 7.00
CA ALA A 153 -12.66 -4.61 7.09
C ALA A 153 -11.18 -4.31 6.80
N CYS A 154 -10.89 -3.69 5.65
CA CYS A 154 -9.52 -3.39 5.23
C CYS A 154 -9.18 -1.90 5.33
N VAL A 155 -10.18 -1.02 5.26
CA VAL A 155 -9.97 0.43 5.23
C VAL A 155 -10.94 1.12 6.19
N GLY A 156 -10.39 1.99 7.04
CA GLY A 156 -11.16 2.91 7.86
C GLY A 156 -11.35 4.23 7.13
N ILE A 157 -12.58 4.74 7.16
CA ILE A 157 -12.96 6.07 6.69
C ILE A 157 -13.46 6.83 7.92
N GLU A 158 -12.64 7.74 8.42
CA GLU A 158 -12.98 8.63 9.52
C GLU A 158 -13.54 9.93 8.97
N LEU A 159 -14.74 10.29 9.43
CA LEU A 159 -15.44 11.52 9.13
C LEU A 159 -15.53 12.32 10.43
N PHE A 160 -15.21 13.60 10.37
CA PHE A 160 -15.30 14.46 11.54
C PHE A 160 -15.45 15.92 11.14
N LYS A 161 -16.11 16.67 12.01
CA LYS A 161 -16.38 18.09 11.84
C LYS A 161 -15.68 18.88 12.94
N GLU A 162 -14.67 19.65 12.53
CA GLU A 162 -14.06 20.70 13.35
C GLU A 162 -14.59 22.05 12.82
N GLU A 163 -13.70 22.95 12.36
CA GLU A 163 -14.09 24.15 11.61
C GLU A 163 -14.68 23.81 10.23
N LYS A 164 -14.17 22.74 9.62
CA LYS A 164 -14.63 22.18 8.34
C LYS A 164 -14.82 20.68 8.49
N ALA A 165 -15.75 20.11 7.73
CA ALA A 165 -15.87 18.67 7.64
C ALA A 165 -14.69 18.08 6.89
N LYS A 166 -14.10 17.03 7.46
CA LYS A 166 -12.92 16.37 6.94
C LYS A 166 -13.17 14.87 6.86
N MET A 167 -12.48 14.25 5.92
CA MET A 167 -12.43 12.81 5.75
C MET A 167 -10.97 12.35 5.78
N LYS A 168 -10.69 11.31 6.56
CA LYS A 168 -9.41 10.64 6.66
C LYS A 168 -9.58 9.18 6.26
N ILE A 169 -8.67 8.70 5.41
CA ILE A 169 -8.64 7.31 4.95
C ILE A 169 -7.40 6.65 5.53
N TYR A 170 -7.53 5.42 6.03
CA TYR A 170 -6.39 4.65 6.54
C TYR A 170 -6.59 3.14 6.35
N GLY A 171 -5.48 2.43 6.18
CA GLY A 171 -5.48 0.97 6.12
C GLY A 171 -5.66 0.36 7.51
N ILE A 172 -6.45 -0.70 7.60
CA ILE A 172 -6.58 -1.54 8.80
C ILE A 172 -5.74 -2.78 8.56
N GLU A 173 -4.65 -2.91 9.31
CA GLU A 173 -3.86 -4.15 9.26
C GLU A 173 -4.68 -5.30 9.84
N ASN A 174 -4.83 -6.36 9.06
CA ASN A 174 -5.45 -7.60 9.50
C ASN A 174 -4.72 -8.80 8.87
N LEU A 175 -5.12 -10.01 9.26
CA LEU A 175 -4.50 -11.26 8.78
C LEU A 175 -4.91 -11.62 7.34
N ASP A 176 -5.88 -10.91 6.75
CA ASP A 176 -6.31 -11.15 5.39
C ASP A 176 -5.28 -10.62 4.39
N LYS A 177 -4.83 -11.52 3.50
CA LYS A 177 -3.80 -11.22 2.53
C LYS A 177 -4.28 -10.17 1.53
N GLU A 178 -5.55 -10.16 1.14
CA GLU A 178 -6.07 -9.21 0.17
C GLU A 178 -6.13 -7.80 0.73
N CYS A 179 -6.58 -7.65 1.97
CA CYS A 179 -6.50 -6.38 2.69
C CYS A 179 -5.06 -5.87 2.76
N LYS A 180 -4.12 -6.71 3.22
CA LYS A 180 -2.70 -6.35 3.33
C LYS A 180 -2.13 -5.88 1.99
N PHE A 181 -2.43 -6.61 0.92
CA PHE A 181 -1.99 -6.22 -0.42
C PHE A 181 -2.59 -4.88 -0.83
N PHE A 182 -3.90 -4.73 -0.73
CA PHE A 182 -4.58 -3.49 -1.12
C PHE A 182 -4.01 -2.26 -0.42
N ILE A 183 -3.88 -2.29 0.92
CA ILE A 183 -3.39 -1.15 1.70
C ILE A 183 -1.89 -0.88 1.50
N SER A 184 -1.12 -1.89 1.06
CA SER A 184 0.30 -1.72 0.73
C SER A 184 0.53 -1.14 -0.68
N SER A 185 -0.53 -0.93 -1.48
CA SER A 185 -0.37 -0.40 -2.83
C SER A 185 0.00 1.10 -2.83
N PRO A 186 0.90 1.55 -3.72
CA PRO A 186 1.26 2.97 -3.85
C PRO A 186 0.03 3.85 -4.01
N ALA A 187 -0.90 3.42 -4.86
CA ALA A 187 -2.11 4.17 -5.15
C ALA A 187 -3.03 4.33 -3.93
N PHE A 188 -3.07 3.34 -3.03
CA PHE A 188 -3.76 3.50 -1.74
C PHE A 188 -2.97 4.38 -0.78
N LYS A 189 -1.65 4.21 -0.67
CA LYS A 189 -0.80 5.04 0.19
C LYS A 189 -0.91 6.52 -0.17
N GLU A 190 -0.95 6.86 -1.45
CA GLU A 190 -1.18 8.24 -1.92
C GLU A 190 -2.53 8.81 -1.47
N LEU A 191 -3.56 7.97 -1.35
CA LEU A 191 -4.87 8.37 -0.81
C LEU A 191 -4.83 8.53 0.73
N SER A 192 -4.05 7.70 1.41
CA SER A 192 -4.04 7.62 2.88
C SER A 192 -3.06 8.60 3.53
N TYR A 193 -1.94 8.90 2.88
CA TYR A 193 -0.81 9.63 3.48
C TYR A 193 -0.32 10.81 2.63
N SER A 194 0.30 11.76 3.31
CA SER A 194 1.14 12.83 2.76
C SER A 194 2.48 12.84 3.50
N GLU A 195 3.44 13.66 3.05
CA GLU A 195 4.74 13.83 3.73
C GLU A 195 4.62 14.24 5.21
N SER A 196 3.48 14.85 5.59
CA SER A 196 3.17 15.35 6.93
C SER A 196 2.32 14.41 7.80
N GLY A 197 1.97 13.21 7.33
CA GLY A 197 1.16 12.24 8.07
C GLY A 197 -0.05 11.76 7.28
N PHE A 198 -1.21 11.60 7.94
CA PHE A 198 -2.43 11.19 7.23
C PHE A 198 -2.94 12.32 6.35
N ARG A 199 -3.39 11.96 5.14
CA ARG A 199 -4.07 12.89 4.26
C ARG A 199 -5.47 13.19 4.79
N LEU A 200 -5.80 14.48 4.88
CA LEU A 200 -7.11 14.97 5.26
C LEU A 200 -7.79 15.60 4.05
N TYR A 201 -8.95 15.08 3.69
CA TYR A 201 -9.78 15.58 2.60
C TYR A 201 -10.84 16.52 3.17
N VAL A 202 -10.80 17.79 2.79
CA VAL A 202 -11.83 18.76 3.16
C VAL A 202 -13.08 18.50 2.32
N LEU A 203 -14.24 18.39 2.97
CA LEU A 203 -15.53 18.13 2.32
C LEU A 203 -16.25 19.47 2.09
N GLU A 204 -16.07 20.06 0.90
CA GLU A 204 -16.64 21.35 0.47
C GLU A 204 -17.38 21.29 -0.88
#